data_AF-A0A4U8W951-F1
#
_entry.id   AF-A0A4U8W951-F1
#
_cell.length_a   1.000
_cell.length_b   1.000
_cell.length_c   1.000
_cell.angle_alpha   90.00
_cell.angle_beta   90.00
_cell.angle_gamma   90.00
#
_symmetry.space_group_name_H-M   'P 1'
#
loop_
_entity.id
_entity.type
_entity.pdbx_description
1 polymer ?
#
loop_
_entity_poly.entity_id
_entity_poly.type
_entity_poly.pdbx_seq_one_letter_code
_entity_poly.pdbx_strand_id
1 'polypeptide(L)'
;MEITFELKKEFIDNTSLIQNVRVLYKKRKVVEGKPAVITHDPFEVTIYNLDNKDDDNTSHIIDFESAVEIALIFPDESIKVFKDE
;
A
#
# COMPACT_ATOMS: atom_id res chain seq x y z
N MET A 1 -7.79 4.19 8.88
CA MET A 1 -7.47 2.78 9.18
C MET A 1 -6.45 2.68 10.30
N GLU A 2 -6.74 1.89 11.34
CA GLU A 2 -5.71 1.50 12.32
C GLU A 2 -4.65 0.58 11.69
N ILE A 3 -3.37 0.83 12.01
CA ILE A 3 -2.27 0.00 11.53
C ILE A 3 -2.21 -1.28 12.38
N THR A 4 -2.89 -2.33 11.93
CA THR A 4 -2.94 -3.61 12.63
C THR A 4 -1.62 -4.39 12.51
N PHE A 5 -1.36 -5.29 13.46
CA PHE A 5 -0.20 -6.18 13.41
C PHE A 5 -0.18 -7.04 12.13
N GLU A 6 -1.34 -7.51 11.68
CA GLU A 6 -1.47 -8.32 10.47
C GLU A 6 -1.07 -7.54 9.22
N LEU A 7 -1.56 -6.30 9.08
CA LEU A 7 -1.19 -5.42 7.97
C LEU A 7 0.33 -5.16 7.94
N LYS A 8 0.92 -4.82 9.10
CA LYS A 8 2.38 -4.63 9.20
C LYS A 8 3.14 -5.89 8.80
N LYS A 9 2.70 -7.05 9.30
CA LYS A 9 3.32 -8.34 9.03
C LYS A 9 3.28 -8.67 7.54
N GLU A 10 2.17 -8.45 6.85
CA GLU A 10 2.09 -8.68 5.41
C GLU A 10 3.07 -7.80 4.63
N PHE A 11 3.14 -6.51 4.97
CA PHE A 11 4.08 -5.60 4.34
C PHE A 11 5.53 -6.03 4.57
N ILE A 12 5.89 -6.44 5.79
CA ILE A 12 7.26 -6.80 6.18
C ILE A 12 7.67 -8.17 5.62
N ASP A 13 6.84 -9.19 5.81
CA ASP A 13 7.19 -10.58 5.46
C ASP A 13 7.07 -10.83 3.97
N ASN A 14 6.18 -10.11 3.27
CA ASN A 14 5.85 -10.36 1.87
C ASN A 14 6.21 -9.19 0.94
N THR A 15 7.02 -8.21 1.35
CA THR A 15 7.33 -7.01 0.52
C THR A 15 7.72 -7.36 -0.91
N SER A 16 8.64 -8.31 -1.07
CA SER A 16 9.18 -8.74 -2.37
C SER A 16 8.16 -9.52 -3.22
N LEU A 17 7.11 -10.03 -2.59
CA LEU A 17 6.03 -10.78 -3.23
C LEU A 17 4.82 -9.90 -3.51
N ILE A 18 4.71 -8.70 -2.96
CA ILE A 18 3.59 -7.81 -3.27
C ILE A 18 3.84 -7.19 -4.65
N GLN A 19 3.02 -7.56 -5.62
CA GLN A 19 3.11 -7.06 -6.99
C GLN A 19 2.54 -5.65 -7.13
N ASN A 20 1.47 -5.35 -6.40
CA ASN A 20 0.82 -4.05 -6.40
C ASN A 20 0.09 -3.82 -5.08
N VAL A 21 0.04 -2.58 -4.64
CA VAL A 21 -0.73 -2.12 -3.48
C VAL A 21 -1.74 -1.11 -3.98
N ARG A 22 -3.00 -1.32 -3.64
CA ARG A 22 -4.09 -0.41 -3.95
C ARG A 22 -4.63 0.19 -2.66
N VAL A 23 -4.62 1.50 -2.57
CA VAL A 23 -5.09 2.26 -1.40
C VAL A 23 -6.30 3.09 -1.79
N LEU A 24 -7.41 2.87 -1.10
CA LEU A 24 -8.61 3.70 -1.18
C LEU A 24 -8.61 4.68 0.00
N TYR A 25 -8.62 5.97 -0.30
CA TYR A 25 -8.74 7.04 0.68
C TYR A 25 -10.18 7.50 0.86
N LYS A 26 -10.41 8.19 1.98
CA LYS A 26 -11.60 9.04 2.18
C LYS A 26 -11.81 9.93 0.94
N LYS A 27 -13.07 10.14 0.54
CA LYS A 27 -13.48 10.82 -0.71
C LYS A 27 -13.25 10.04 -2.02
N ARG A 28 -13.08 8.72 -1.96
CA ARG A 28 -12.96 7.82 -3.14
C ARG A 28 -11.72 8.07 -4.02
N LYS A 29 -10.67 8.69 -3.49
CA LYS A 29 -9.38 8.77 -4.18
C LYS A 29 -8.71 7.40 -4.09
N VAL A 30 -8.27 6.87 -5.23
CA VAL A 30 -7.53 5.60 -5.32
C VAL A 30 -6.09 5.90 -5.72
N VAL A 31 -5.14 5.24 -5.06
CA VAL A 31 -3.73 5.24 -5.44
C VAL A 31 -3.27 3.81 -5.57
N GLU A 32 -2.52 3.51 -6.62
CA GLU A 32 -1.98 2.18 -6.90
C GLU A 32 -0.47 2.28 -7.15
N GLY A 33 0.28 1.27 -6.73
CA GLY A 33 1.72 1.26 -6.92
C GLY A 33 2.43 0.08 -6.27
N LYS A 34 3.70 -0.11 -6.67
CA LYS A 34 4.56 -1.13 -6.07
C LYS A 34 5.12 -0.64 -4.74
N PRO A 35 5.06 -1.45 -3.66
CA PRO A 35 5.74 -1.11 -2.42
C PRO A 35 7.24 -1.11 -2.65
N ALA A 36 7.94 -0.12 -2.09
CA ALA A 36 9.36 0.05 -2.35
C ALA A 36 10.19 0.43 -1.14
N VAL A 37 9.62 1.21 -0.22
CA VAL A 37 10.28 1.53 1.05
C VAL A 37 9.31 1.23 2.18
N ILE A 38 9.77 0.44 3.14
CA ILE A 38 9.05 0.13 4.37
C ILE A 38 9.93 0.52 5.54
N THR A 39 9.51 1.52 6.29
CA THR A 39 10.13 1.93 7.56
C THR A 39 9.37 1.24 8.68
N HIS A 40 10.08 0.73 9.69
CA HIS A 40 9.47 -0.04 10.79
C HIS A 40 9.06 0.83 11.99
N ASP A 41 9.80 1.90 12.25
CA ASP A 41 9.57 2.81 13.39
C ASP A 41 9.96 4.26 13.02
N PRO A 42 9.00 5.15 12.72
CA PRO A 42 7.56 4.88 12.61
C PRO A 42 7.25 3.95 11.43
N PHE A 43 6.13 3.21 11.52
CA PHE A 43 5.72 2.34 10.42
C PHE A 43 5.24 3.16 9.23
N GLU A 44 5.96 3.10 8.11
CA GLU A 44 5.68 3.87 6.90
C GLU A 44 5.84 2.98 5.68
N VAL A 45 4.95 3.11 4.71
CA VAL A 45 5.02 2.39 3.44
C VAL A 45 4.96 3.41 2.30
N THR A 46 5.96 3.38 1.44
CA THR A 46 6.00 4.14 0.20
C THR A 46 5.73 3.23 -0.99
N ILE A 47 4.79 3.64 -1.84
CA ILE A 47 4.48 2.96 -3.11
C ILE A 47 4.90 3.84 -4.29
N TYR A 48 5.48 3.24 -5.33
CA TYR A 48 5.76 3.92 -6.60
C TYR A 48 4.68 3.60 -7.62
N ASN A 49 4.13 4.66 -8.21
CA ASN A 49 3.05 4.54 -9.18
C ASN A 49 3.51 3.75 -10.42
N LEU A 50 2.67 2.82 -10.90
CA LEU A 50 3.00 1.95 -12.02
C LEU A 50 2.68 2.57 -13.40
N ASP A 51 1.78 3.56 -13.45
CA ASP A 51 1.18 4.06 -14.69
C ASP A 51 1.70 5.42 -15.18
N ASN A 52 2.52 6.14 -14.41
CA ASN A 52 2.98 7.47 -14.80
C ASN A 52 4.27 7.40 -15.64
N LYS A 53 4.11 7.47 -16.96
CA LYS A 53 5.19 7.65 -17.94
C LYS A 53 5.76 9.08 -18.01
N ASP A 54 5.27 10.02 -17.21
CA ASP A 54 5.53 11.46 -17.40
C ASP A 54 5.80 12.28 -16.13
N ASP A 55 6.10 11.66 -14.99
CA ASP A 55 6.54 12.45 -13.82
C ASP A 55 7.56 11.68 -12.98
N ASP A 56 8.81 12.14 -13.05
CA ASP A 56 10.05 11.50 -12.60
C ASP A 56 10.12 11.15 -11.09
N ASN A 57 9.06 11.32 -10.29
CA ASN A 57 9.10 11.10 -8.83
C ASN A 57 7.72 10.95 -8.17
N THR A 58 6.74 10.24 -8.74
CA THR A 58 5.47 10.01 -8.03
C THR A 58 5.55 8.82 -7.05
N SER A 59 6.40 8.94 -6.02
CA SER A 59 6.28 8.16 -4.79
C SER A 59 5.06 8.63 -4.00
N HIS A 60 4.29 7.71 -3.45
CA HIS A 60 3.17 8.01 -2.58
C HIS A 60 3.37 7.31 -1.23
N ILE A 61 3.46 8.09 -0.15
CA ILE A 61 3.48 7.55 1.21
C ILE A 61 2.03 7.24 1.62
N ILE A 62 1.78 6.03 2.09
CA ILE A 62 0.45 5.61 2.54
C ILE A 62 0.08 6.37 3.82
N ASP A 63 -0.92 7.25 3.73
CA ASP A 63 -1.56 7.86 4.90
C ASP A 63 -2.62 6.89 5.45
N PHE A 64 -2.21 6.05 6.40
CA PHE A 64 -3.08 5.04 7.01
C PHE A 64 -4.30 5.65 7.74
N GLU A 65 -4.18 6.85 8.30
CA GLU A 65 -5.29 7.53 9.01
C GLU A 65 -6.40 7.96 8.03
N SER A 66 -6.00 8.36 6.82
CA SER A 66 -6.93 8.72 5.74
C SER A 66 -7.36 7.54 4.86
N ALA A 67 -6.66 6.41 4.94
CA ALA A 67 -6.99 5.19 4.23
C ALA A 67 -8.26 4.53 4.80
N VAL A 68 -9.11 4.04 3.90
CA VAL A 68 -10.35 3.31 4.20
C VAL A 68 -10.17 1.83 3.86
N GLU A 69 -9.42 1.53 2.79
CA GLU A 69 -9.12 0.17 2.36
C GLU A 69 -7.71 0.12 1.77
N ILE A 70 -6.98 -0.94 2.07
CA ILE A 70 -5.69 -1.29 1.49
C ILE A 70 -5.78 -2.72 0.96
N ALA A 71 -5.54 -2.90 -0.33
CA ALA A 71 -5.47 -4.20 -0.96
C ALA A 71 -4.04 -4.50 -1.42
N LEU A 72 -3.54 -5.67 -1.02
CA LEU A 72 -2.26 -6.22 -1.47
C LEU A 72 -2.53 -7.26 -2.55
N ILE A 73 -1.93 -7.08 -3.72
CA ILE A 73 -2.09 -7.97 -4.88
C ILE A 73 -0.77 -8.73 -5.07
N PHE A 74 -0.87 -10.05 -5.16
CA PHE A 74 0.28 -10.95 -5.28
C PHE A 74 0.39 -11.53 -6.71
N PRO A 75 1.57 -12.08 -7.10
CA PRO A 75 1.82 -12.67 -8.42
C PRO A 75 0.89 -13.80 -8.83
N ASP A 76 0.28 -14.48 -7.87
CA ASP A 76 -0.69 -15.56 -8.08
C ASP A 76 -2.13 -15.03 -8.23
N GLU A 77 -2.28 -13.71 -8.43
CA GLU A 77 -3.56 -12.99 -8.47
C GLU A 77 -4.36 -13.03 -7.15
N SER A 78 -3.77 -13.54 -6.06
CA SER A 78 -4.41 -13.46 -4.76
C SER A 78 -4.45 -12.01 -4.27
N ILE A 79 -5.53 -11.65 -3.59
CA ILE A 79 -5.78 -10.30 -3.07
C ILE A 79 -6.07 -10.39 -1.57
N LYS A 80 -5.24 -9.76 -0.76
CA LYS A 80 -5.52 -9.55 0.68
C LYS A 80 -6.02 -8.14 0.88
N VAL A 81 -7.21 -8.00 1.47
CA VAL A 81 -7.87 -6.70 1.65
C VAL A 81 -8.00 -6.40 3.14
N PHE A 82 -7.55 -5.20 3.51
CA PHE A 82 -7.63 -4.64 4.84
C PHE A 82 -8.53 -3.41 4.80
N LYS A 83 -9.48 -3.29 5.72
CA LYS A 83 -10.43 -2.16 5.78
C LYS A 83 -10.53 -1.63 7.19
N ASP A 84 -10.83 -0.34 7.31
CA ASP A 84 -11.41 0.21 8.55
C ASP A 84 -12.85 -0.32 8.68
N GLU A 85 -13.24 -0.76 9.89
CA GLU A 85 -14.64 -1.07 10.21
C GLU A 85 -15.53 0.18 10.22
#